data_AF-A0A8C0H0C2-F1
#
_entry.id   AF-A0A8C0H0C2-F1
#
_cell.length_a   1.000
_cell.length_b   1.000
_cell.length_c   1.000
_cell.angle_alpha   90.00
_cell.angle_beta   90.00
_cell.angle_gamma   90.00
#
_symmetry.space_group_name_H-M   'P 1'
#
loop_
_entity.id
_entity.type
_entity.pdbx_description
1 polymer ?
#
loop_
_entity_poly.entity_id
_entity_poly.type
_entity_poly.pdbx_seq_one_letter_code
_entity_poly.pdbx_strand_id
1 'polypeptide(L)'
;CGTPTESWGEDEEDATGPSTGRSSRVPQDVALEILSKPDLCVFTVPPRAHIPSAGFFHCSETGLGFEVSTAVTVEYEYGSWAESLSPSARQEWMVAGPLFHIRAEPDTVRAVHLPHFVSSGAGESWSSCQIAHFEAGHMTLETPARIHLFHVVLENPSFSQLGVLWRKMRSTITFIPIHSLVLIYRALRAADITLHLYLIPNDHSLRKAIEEEETKWESKLIPKPPQTNALYFGSQYEVSGTSELKITPDQLELCYRSPADQQPYIELYMTDLEEEIKLHMKDRKDGKLVWKTFVRPGLVSPLARGVSFVKKHREQLRRRMGVIYPILARLRDTEAMNSDEEEEVLSRQCRRKEMNEALLQLVERKGAQAQEELYQTLRDTDPYLVQDLEQSS
;
A
#
# COMPACT_ATOMS: atom_id res chain seq x y z
N CYS A 1 -64.00 -60.53 -12.47
CA CYS A 1 -63.17 -60.75 -13.68
C CYS A 1 -61.80 -60.11 -13.44
N GLY A 2 -60.73 -60.93 -13.45
CA GLY A 2 -59.34 -60.51 -13.63
C GLY A 2 -58.67 -59.70 -12.51
N THR A 3 -58.15 -60.39 -11.50
CA THR A 3 -56.89 -60.05 -10.80
C THR A 3 -55.70 -60.65 -11.60
N PRO A 4 -54.40 -60.44 -11.29
CA PRO A 4 -53.87 -59.96 -10.00
C PRO A 4 -52.59 -59.06 -9.97
N THR A 5 -52.41 -58.39 -8.80
CA THR A 5 -51.20 -58.24 -7.93
C THR A 5 -49.92 -57.53 -8.46
N GLU A 6 -49.12 -56.75 -7.71
CA GLU A 6 -48.99 -56.23 -6.31
C GLU A 6 -47.77 -55.24 -6.35
N SER A 7 -47.83 -53.95 -5.94
CA SER A 7 -47.53 -53.31 -4.62
C SER A 7 -46.09 -53.55 -4.09
N TRP A 8 -45.28 -52.62 -3.56
CA TRP A 8 -45.41 -51.57 -2.51
C TRP A 8 -44.16 -50.63 -2.59
N GLY A 9 -44.02 -49.42 -2.03
CA GLY A 9 -44.75 -48.52 -1.11
C GLY A 9 -44.06 -47.12 -1.13
N GLU A 10 -44.78 -46.01 -0.92
CA GLU A 10 -44.99 -45.28 0.37
C GLU A 10 -43.78 -44.35 0.70
N ASP A 11 -43.85 -43.03 0.98
CA ASP A 11 -44.88 -42.07 1.45
C ASP A 11 -44.40 -40.61 1.12
N GLU A 12 -45.24 -39.65 0.69
CA GLU A 12 -46.08 -38.69 1.47
C GLU A 12 -45.29 -37.78 2.47
N GLU A 13 -45.51 -36.47 2.66
CA GLU A 13 -46.64 -35.58 2.38
C GLU A 13 -46.24 -34.08 2.51
N ASP A 14 -46.85 -33.28 1.64
CA ASP A 14 -47.46 -31.93 1.71
C ASP A 14 -47.13 -30.73 2.64
N ALA A 15 -47.67 -29.61 2.18
CA ALA A 15 -47.29 -28.22 2.34
C ALA A 15 -48.21 -27.33 3.25
N THR A 16 -47.69 -26.12 3.56
CA THR A 16 -48.37 -24.78 3.72
C THR A 16 -49.11 -24.32 5.01
N GLY A 17 -48.47 -23.37 5.76
CA GLY A 17 -48.91 -22.06 6.38
C GLY A 17 -50.23 -21.88 7.20
N PRO A 18 -50.51 -20.71 7.86
CA PRO A 18 -49.78 -19.42 7.96
C PRO A 18 -49.74 -18.68 9.36
N SER A 19 -48.85 -17.66 9.44
CA SER A 19 -48.84 -16.42 10.27
C SER A 19 -49.16 -16.39 11.79
N THR A 20 -48.22 -15.90 12.61
CA THR A 20 -48.35 -14.70 13.48
C THR A 20 -47.01 -14.38 14.18
N GLY A 21 -46.71 -13.10 14.35
CA GLY A 21 -45.34 -12.62 14.57
C GLY A 21 -44.81 -12.67 16.00
N ARG A 22 -43.48 -12.83 16.09
CA ARG A 22 -42.62 -12.09 17.02
C ARG A 22 -41.20 -12.10 16.46
N SER A 23 -40.60 -10.92 16.41
CA SER A 23 -39.21 -10.69 16.00
C SER A 23 -38.25 -11.54 16.83
N SER A 24 -37.42 -12.37 16.19
CA SER A 24 -36.18 -12.86 16.78
C SER A 24 -35.13 -13.00 15.69
N ARG A 25 -34.08 -12.21 15.87
CA ARG A 25 -32.92 -12.02 15.00
C ARG A 25 -32.14 -13.33 14.85
N VAL A 26 -31.54 -13.45 13.68
CA VAL A 26 -30.41 -14.33 13.35
C VAL A 26 -29.36 -14.25 14.47
N PRO A 27 -28.78 -15.36 14.96
CA PRO A 27 -27.52 -15.29 15.67
C PRO A 27 -26.42 -15.00 14.64
N GLN A 28 -26.22 -13.72 14.35
CA GLN A 28 -24.87 -13.20 14.18
C GLN A 28 -24.23 -13.14 15.57
N ASP A 29 -22.91 -13.24 15.58
CA ASP A 29 -21.97 -13.07 16.69
C ASP A 29 -21.42 -14.38 17.26
N VAL A 30 -20.13 -14.61 17.01
CA VAL A 30 -19.13 -14.35 18.06
C VAL A 30 -17.92 -13.63 17.46
N ALA A 31 -17.94 -12.30 17.65
CA ALA A 31 -16.83 -11.42 18.02
C ALA A 31 -15.42 -11.73 17.48
N LEU A 32 -15.07 -11.04 16.39
CA LEU A 32 -13.77 -10.36 16.31
C LEU A 32 -13.77 -9.18 17.29
N GLU A 33 -12.59 -8.91 17.84
CA GLU A 33 -12.22 -7.92 18.88
C GLU A 33 -12.35 -8.39 20.33
N ILE A 34 -11.19 -8.50 21.00
CA ILE A 34 -10.86 -7.51 22.04
C ILE A 34 -9.42 -7.04 21.82
N LEU A 35 -9.31 -5.80 21.34
CA LEU A 35 -8.21 -4.89 21.64
C LEU A 35 -7.96 -4.88 23.15
N SER A 36 -6.82 -5.41 23.59
CA SER A 36 -6.20 -4.85 24.80
C SER A 36 -5.41 -3.61 24.37
N LYS A 37 -5.55 -2.55 25.19
CA LYS A 37 -5.22 -1.15 24.94
C LYS A 37 -3.81 -0.89 24.38
N PRO A 38 -3.62 0.27 23.71
CA PRO A 38 -2.39 0.61 23.03
C PRO A 38 -1.36 1.11 24.04
N ASP A 39 -0.51 0.20 24.52
CA ASP A 39 0.86 0.63 24.78
C ASP A 39 1.55 0.65 23.43
N LEU A 40 1.43 1.82 22.79
CA LEU A 40 2.13 2.19 21.58
C LEU A 40 3.63 2.06 21.89
N CYS A 41 4.22 0.90 21.61
CA CYS A 41 5.66 0.76 21.60
C CYS A 41 6.18 1.66 20.46
N VAL A 42 6.61 2.87 20.81
CA VAL A 42 7.24 3.80 19.90
C VAL A 42 8.61 3.21 19.52
N PHE A 43 8.69 2.59 18.35
CA PHE A 43 9.95 2.10 17.79
C PHE A 43 10.76 3.29 17.25
N THR A 44 11.66 3.84 18.06
CA THR A 44 12.64 4.84 17.62
C THR A 44 14.06 4.29 17.79
N VAL A 45 14.63 3.82 16.66
CA VAL A 45 16.06 3.49 16.38
C VAL A 45 16.70 2.32 17.18
N PRO A 46 17.59 1.51 16.56
CA PRO A 46 17.34 0.18 15.98
C PRO A 46 16.73 -0.86 16.97
N PRO A 47 16.12 -1.96 16.50
CA PRO A 47 14.84 -2.42 17.03
C PRO A 47 15.00 -3.30 18.27
N ARG A 48 14.83 -2.65 19.43
CA ARG A 48 14.65 -3.32 20.72
C ARG A 48 13.17 -3.32 21.06
N ALA A 49 12.55 -4.49 21.10
CA ALA A 49 11.17 -4.69 21.51
C ALA A 49 11.12 -5.19 22.95
N HIS A 50 10.45 -4.44 23.83
CA HIS A 50 10.18 -4.85 25.20
C HIS A 50 8.83 -5.55 25.25
N ILE A 51 8.84 -6.85 25.54
CA ILE A 51 7.65 -7.67 25.66
C ILE A 51 7.35 -7.87 27.16
N PRO A 52 6.24 -7.33 27.68
CA PRO A 52 6.04 -7.17 29.12
C PRO A 52 5.59 -8.44 29.84
N SER A 53 5.10 -9.46 29.13
CA SER A 53 4.55 -10.67 29.72
C SER A 53 4.54 -11.83 28.73
N ALA A 54 4.23 -13.02 29.24
CA ALA A 54 3.91 -14.18 28.42
C ALA A 54 2.78 -13.88 27.42
N GLY A 55 2.88 -14.42 26.21
CA GLY A 55 1.88 -14.25 25.16
C GLY A 55 2.48 -14.18 23.76
N PHE A 56 1.64 -13.87 22.78
CA PHE A 56 2.02 -13.68 21.40
C PHE A 56 2.01 -12.19 21.04
N PHE A 57 3.10 -11.71 20.45
CA PHE A 57 3.29 -10.32 20.07
C PHE A 57 3.71 -10.23 18.61
N HIS A 58 3.12 -9.30 17.86
CA HIS A 58 3.39 -9.14 16.43
C HIS A 58 3.80 -7.69 16.13
N CYS A 59 4.89 -7.51 15.40
CA CYS A 59 5.35 -6.22 14.91
C CYS A 59 4.70 -5.91 13.57
N SER A 60 3.84 -4.88 13.52
CA SER A 60 3.19 -4.45 12.27
C SER A 60 4.16 -3.86 11.23
N GLU A 61 5.33 -3.41 11.64
CA GLU A 61 6.31 -2.79 10.73
C GLU A 61 7.17 -3.83 9.98
N THR A 62 7.46 -4.96 10.62
CA THR A 62 8.31 -6.01 10.04
C THR A 62 7.55 -7.28 9.69
N GLY A 63 6.39 -7.51 10.30
CA GLY A 63 5.65 -8.77 10.22
C GLY A 63 6.20 -9.87 11.12
N LEU A 64 7.23 -9.60 11.94
CA LEU A 64 7.74 -10.56 12.92
C LEU A 64 6.73 -10.82 14.02
N GLY A 65 6.56 -12.08 14.39
CA GLY A 65 5.83 -12.47 15.59
C GLY A 65 6.71 -13.23 16.57
N PHE A 66 6.45 -13.05 17.86
CA PHE A 66 7.14 -13.73 18.95
C PHE A 66 6.12 -14.32 19.91
N GLU A 67 6.20 -15.63 20.15
CA GLU A 67 5.52 -16.29 21.25
C GLU A 67 6.50 -16.42 22.41
N VAL A 68 6.21 -15.76 23.52
CA VAL A 68 7.12 -15.67 24.67
C VAL A 68 6.48 -16.25 25.93
N SER A 69 7.31 -16.86 26.77
CA SER A 69 6.86 -17.51 28.01
C SER A 69 6.95 -16.61 29.24
N THR A 70 7.74 -15.53 29.17
CA THR A 70 7.92 -14.54 30.24
C THR A 70 8.22 -13.17 29.62
N ALA A 71 8.31 -12.13 30.45
CA ALA A 71 8.75 -10.81 29.99
C ALA A 71 10.17 -10.91 29.43
N VAL A 72 10.40 -10.33 28.25
CA VAL A 72 11.69 -10.42 27.54
C VAL A 72 11.95 -9.17 26.72
N THR A 73 13.22 -8.83 26.56
CA THR A 73 13.67 -7.90 25.53
C THR A 73 14.15 -8.69 24.32
N VAL A 74 13.56 -8.44 23.16
CA VAL A 74 14.04 -8.99 21.88
C VAL A 74 14.65 -7.86 21.06
N GLU A 75 15.89 -8.04 20.62
CA GLU A 75 16.54 -7.17 19.65
C GLU A 75 16.47 -7.85 18.28
N TYR A 76 16.06 -7.14 17.24
CA TYR A 76 16.05 -7.67 15.89
C TYR A 76 16.35 -6.60 14.86
N GLU A 77 17.01 -6.91 13.76
CA GLU A 77 17.22 -5.98 12.65
C GLU A 77 17.15 -6.71 11.30
N TYR A 78 16.96 -5.96 10.21
CA TYR A 78 17.01 -6.57 8.88
C TYR A 78 18.44 -7.01 8.55
N GLY A 79 18.58 -8.27 8.15
CA GLY A 79 19.81 -8.82 7.59
C GLY A 79 19.87 -8.68 6.07
N SER A 80 21.04 -8.97 5.50
CA SER A 80 21.28 -8.92 4.06
C SER A 80 21.41 -10.33 3.47
N TRP A 81 20.43 -10.73 2.65
CA TRP A 81 20.55 -11.94 1.82
C TRP A 81 21.71 -11.84 0.83
N ALA A 82 22.04 -10.62 0.38
CA ALA A 82 23.13 -10.37 -0.55
C ALA A 82 24.50 -10.71 0.06
N GLU A 83 24.65 -10.55 1.38
CA GLU A 83 25.87 -10.87 2.12
C GLU A 83 25.86 -12.31 2.65
N SER A 84 24.70 -12.81 3.07
CA SER A 84 24.61 -14.10 3.78
C SER A 84 24.45 -15.30 2.86
N LEU A 85 23.68 -15.17 1.77
CA LEU A 85 23.37 -16.29 0.89
C LEU A 85 24.39 -16.40 -0.24
N SER A 86 25.12 -17.52 -0.30
CA SER A 86 26.18 -17.75 -1.29
C SER A 86 25.64 -17.81 -2.74
N PRO A 87 26.48 -17.52 -3.76
CA PRO A 87 26.06 -17.60 -5.16
C PRO A 87 25.54 -18.97 -5.58
N SER A 88 26.12 -20.06 -5.05
CA SER A 88 25.65 -21.43 -5.31
C SER A 88 24.29 -21.69 -4.65
N ALA A 89 24.09 -21.28 -3.41
CA ALA A 89 22.81 -21.42 -2.72
C ALA A 89 21.69 -20.64 -3.46
N ARG A 90 21.99 -19.47 -4.06
CA ARG A 90 21.02 -18.72 -4.87
C ARG A 90 20.55 -19.45 -6.13
N GLN A 91 21.30 -20.44 -6.62
CA GLN A 91 20.84 -21.27 -7.75
C GLN A 91 19.77 -22.28 -7.31
N GLU A 92 19.85 -22.75 -6.06
CA GLU A 92 18.95 -23.76 -5.50
C GLU A 92 17.77 -23.17 -4.73
N TRP A 93 17.92 -21.96 -4.19
CA TRP A 93 16.96 -21.34 -3.29
C TRP A 93 16.47 -20.00 -3.83
N MET A 94 15.18 -19.75 -3.61
CA MET A 94 14.52 -18.46 -3.78
C MET A 94 14.33 -17.83 -2.40
N VAL A 95 14.62 -16.53 -2.28
CA VAL A 95 14.24 -15.76 -1.10
C VAL A 95 12.73 -15.67 -1.04
N ALA A 96 12.13 -16.08 0.08
CA ALA A 96 10.69 -16.11 0.30
C ALA A 96 10.20 -15.08 1.31
N GLY A 97 11.11 -14.39 2.01
CA GLY A 97 10.82 -13.33 2.96
C GLY A 97 12.10 -12.60 3.40
N PRO A 98 11.99 -11.53 4.20
CA PRO A 98 13.15 -10.78 4.68
C PRO A 98 14.00 -11.63 5.63
N LEU A 99 15.31 -11.33 5.67
CA LEU A 99 16.26 -11.89 6.62
C LEU A 99 16.26 -11.03 7.88
N PHE A 100 16.27 -11.65 9.06
CA PHE A 100 16.37 -10.93 10.33
C PHE A 100 17.54 -11.43 11.15
N HIS A 101 18.33 -10.51 11.67
CA HIS A 101 19.26 -10.80 12.76
C HIS A 101 18.53 -10.60 14.08
N ILE A 102 18.29 -11.67 14.83
CA ILE A 102 17.49 -11.66 16.07
C ILE A 102 18.40 -12.03 17.25
N ARG A 103 18.18 -11.38 18.39
CA ARG A 103 18.81 -11.68 19.68
C ARG A 103 17.76 -11.59 20.78
N ALA A 104 17.70 -12.61 21.62
CA ALA A 104 16.89 -12.61 22.83
C ALA A 104 17.57 -13.47 23.90
N GLU A 105 17.14 -13.33 25.14
CA GLU A 105 17.57 -14.21 26.23
C GLU A 105 17.17 -15.67 25.90
N PRO A 106 18.07 -16.66 26.08
CA PRO A 106 17.76 -18.06 25.84
C PRO A 106 16.52 -18.53 26.60
N ASP A 107 15.78 -19.49 26.04
CA ASP A 107 14.63 -20.16 26.66
C ASP A 107 13.41 -19.26 27.01
N THR A 108 13.45 -17.97 26.66
CA THR A 108 12.33 -17.04 26.90
C THR A 108 11.31 -17.04 25.76
N VAL A 109 11.79 -17.10 24.51
CA VAL A 109 10.97 -17.16 23.30
C VAL A 109 10.71 -18.61 22.91
N ARG A 110 9.43 -18.99 22.83
CA ARG A 110 8.97 -20.34 22.49
C ARG A 110 8.84 -20.55 20.99
N ALA A 111 8.44 -19.52 20.27
CA ALA A 111 8.39 -19.56 18.81
C ALA A 111 8.63 -18.19 18.20
N VAL A 112 9.22 -18.17 17.02
CA VAL A 112 9.31 -16.99 16.15
C VAL A 112 8.49 -17.22 14.89
N HIS A 113 7.70 -16.22 14.51
CA HIS A 113 6.90 -16.19 13.31
C HIS A 113 7.63 -15.29 12.30
N LEU A 114 8.22 -15.90 11.26
CA LEU A 114 8.97 -15.21 10.23
C LEU A 114 8.05 -14.90 9.04
N PRO A 115 7.94 -13.64 8.61
CA PRO A 115 7.09 -13.28 7.48
C PRO A 115 7.61 -13.88 6.16
N HIS A 116 6.69 -14.25 5.28
CA HIS A 116 6.98 -14.63 3.89
C HIS A 116 5.92 -14.08 2.93
N PHE A 117 6.30 -13.98 1.66
CA PHE A 117 5.40 -13.55 0.59
C PHE A 117 4.96 -14.70 -0.33
N VAL A 118 5.35 -15.95 -0.08
CA VAL A 118 4.87 -17.09 -0.88
C VAL A 118 3.37 -17.30 -0.69
N SER A 119 2.64 -17.46 -1.79
CA SER A 119 1.21 -17.80 -1.81
C SER A 119 1.08 -19.31 -2.00
N SER A 120 0.19 -19.97 -1.27
CA SER A 120 -0.13 -21.37 -1.54
C SER A 120 -0.87 -21.46 -2.89
N GLY A 121 -0.22 -22.01 -3.93
CA GLY A 121 -0.91 -22.41 -5.15
C GLY A 121 -1.76 -23.66 -4.88
N ALA A 122 -2.88 -23.82 -5.60
CA ALA A 122 -3.67 -25.05 -5.52
C ALA A 122 -2.81 -26.26 -5.91
N GLY A 123 -2.38 -27.05 -4.92
CA GLY A 123 -1.67 -28.33 -5.13
C GLY A 123 -0.17 -28.34 -4.83
N GLU A 124 0.46 -27.25 -4.39
CA GLU A 124 1.88 -27.27 -3.99
C GLU A 124 2.06 -27.71 -2.53
N SER A 125 2.92 -28.70 -2.33
CA SER A 125 3.37 -29.10 -1.00
C SER A 125 4.31 -28.04 -0.43
N TRP A 126 3.99 -27.54 0.76
CA TRP A 126 4.85 -26.64 1.53
C TRP A 126 6.20 -27.26 1.95
N SER A 127 6.47 -28.51 1.58
CA SER A 127 7.76 -29.21 1.78
C SER A 127 8.96 -28.48 1.15
N SER A 128 8.74 -27.56 0.22
CA SER A 128 9.80 -26.74 -0.37
C SER A 128 10.16 -25.50 0.45
N CYS A 129 9.34 -25.13 1.44
CA CYS A 129 9.60 -24.03 2.34
C CYS A 129 10.56 -24.46 3.45
N GLN A 130 11.63 -23.71 3.64
CA GLN A 130 12.64 -23.93 4.68
C GLN A 130 12.99 -22.60 5.35
N ILE A 131 13.44 -22.67 6.60
CA ILE A 131 13.98 -21.52 7.32
C ILE A 131 15.49 -21.64 7.25
N ALA A 132 16.14 -20.67 6.62
CA ALA A 132 17.59 -20.57 6.66
C ALA A 132 18.00 -19.97 8.00
N HIS A 133 18.94 -20.62 8.65
CA HIS A 133 19.54 -20.19 9.89
C HIS A 133 21.06 -20.09 9.71
N PHE A 134 21.61 -18.89 9.90
CA PHE A 134 23.03 -18.62 9.75
C PHE A 134 23.73 -18.44 11.09
N GLU A 135 24.43 -19.47 11.53
CA GLU A 135 25.24 -19.43 12.75
C GLU A 135 26.72 -19.48 12.41
N ALA A 136 27.51 -18.54 12.95
CA ALA A 136 28.96 -18.45 12.72
C ALA A 136 29.39 -18.50 11.23
N GLY A 137 28.56 -17.95 10.33
CA GLY A 137 28.82 -17.92 8.88
C GLY A 137 28.43 -19.20 8.14
N HIS A 138 27.83 -20.18 8.83
CA HIS A 138 27.33 -21.42 8.22
C HIS A 138 25.80 -21.41 8.13
N MET A 139 25.29 -21.70 6.94
CA MET A 139 23.85 -21.85 6.71
C MET A 139 23.41 -23.27 7.04
N THR A 140 22.43 -23.39 7.93
CA THR A 140 21.64 -24.60 8.14
C THR A 140 20.19 -24.36 7.70
N LEU A 141 19.46 -25.43 7.42
CA LEU A 141 18.06 -25.37 6.99
C LEU A 141 17.19 -26.04 8.05
N GLU A 142 16.26 -25.27 8.58
CA GLU A 142 15.28 -25.71 9.57
C GLU A 142 13.92 -25.91 8.91
N THR A 143 13.24 -26.98 9.31
CA THR A 143 11.89 -27.26 8.82
C THR A 143 10.89 -26.47 9.67
N PRO A 144 10.02 -25.64 9.05
CA PRO A 144 8.97 -24.93 9.78
C PRO A 144 8.08 -25.90 10.56
N ALA A 145 7.77 -25.57 11.81
CA ALA A 145 6.79 -26.33 12.60
C ALA A 145 5.38 -26.17 12.02
N ARG A 146 5.05 -24.95 11.59
CA ARG A 146 3.76 -24.58 10.98
C ARG A 146 3.99 -23.53 9.90
N ILE A 147 3.12 -23.54 8.89
CA ILE A 147 3.15 -22.56 7.79
C ILE A 147 1.76 -21.94 7.66
N HIS A 148 1.71 -20.63 7.75
CA HIS A 148 0.52 -19.81 7.61
C HIS A 148 0.56 -19.05 6.27
N LEU A 149 -0.46 -18.23 6.00
CA LEU A 149 -0.57 -17.53 4.72
C LEU A 149 0.56 -16.51 4.49
N PHE A 150 1.05 -15.86 5.55
CA PHE A 150 2.05 -14.77 5.46
C PHE A 150 3.23 -14.95 6.41
N HIS A 151 3.31 -16.07 7.13
CA HIS A 151 4.42 -16.34 8.03
C HIS A 151 4.62 -17.84 8.26
N VAL A 152 5.86 -18.22 8.58
CA VAL A 152 6.25 -19.56 9.03
C VAL A 152 6.63 -19.53 10.50
N VAL A 153 6.39 -20.63 11.21
CA VAL A 153 6.68 -20.75 12.64
C VAL A 153 7.90 -21.63 12.84
N LEU A 154 8.89 -21.09 13.56
CA LEU A 154 10.01 -21.84 14.11
C LEU A 154 9.87 -21.93 15.63
N GLU A 155 9.78 -23.15 16.15
CA GLU A 155 9.69 -23.42 17.60
C GLU A 155 11.08 -23.61 18.21
N ASN A 156 11.23 -23.17 19.46
CA ASN A 156 12.48 -23.21 20.24
C ASN A 156 13.70 -22.70 19.44
N PRO A 157 13.61 -21.49 18.86
CA PRO A 157 14.67 -20.97 18.00
C PRO A 157 15.96 -20.74 18.77
N SER A 158 17.10 -21.11 18.18
CA SER A 158 18.38 -20.49 18.50
C SER A 158 18.53 -19.22 17.67
N PHE A 159 18.86 -18.10 18.33
CA PHE A 159 18.81 -16.79 17.71
C PHE A 159 20.15 -16.38 17.10
N SER A 160 20.12 -16.18 15.78
CA SER A 160 21.15 -15.49 15.01
C SER A 160 20.48 -14.82 13.79
N GLN A 161 20.85 -15.13 12.55
CA GLN A 161 20.11 -14.69 11.38
C GLN A 161 19.14 -15.76 10.89
N LEU A 162 17.86 -15.39 10.76
CA LEU A 162 16.76 -16.26 10.38
C LEU A 162 15.98 -15.64 9.21
N GLY A 163 15.68 -16.44 8.19
CA GLY A 163 14.91 -15.99 7.04
C GLY A 163 14.30 -17.15 6.25
N VAL A 164 13.25 -16.86 5.48
CA VAL A 164 12.50 -17.90 4.77
C VAL A 164 13.06 -18.10 3.36
N LEU A 165 13.35 -19.34 2.99
CA LEU A 165 13.73 -19.76 1.65
C LEU A 165 12.71 -20.73 1.05
N TRP A 166 12.61 -20.71 -0.27
CA TRP A 166 11.85 -21.67 -1.04
C TRP A 166 12.75 -22.44 -1.99
N ARG A 167 12.69 -23.77 -1.97
CA ARG A 167 13.51 -24.63 -2.82
C ARG A 167 13.06 -24.53 -4.28
N LYS A 168 13.98 -24.18 -5.17
CA LYS A 168 13.75 -24.19 -6.63
C LYS A 168 13.74 -25.64 -7.10
N MET A 169 12.60 -26.10 -7.61
CA MET A 169 12.53 -27.38 -8.30
C MET A 169 12.99 -27.18 -9.74
N ARG A 170 13.85 -28.07 -10.26
CA ARG A 170 14.54 -27.94 -11.57
C ARG A 170 13.61 -27.74 -12.77
N SER A 171 12.30 -27.98 -12.62
CA SER A 171 11.28 -27.87 -13.67
C SER A 171 10.33 -26.66 -13.55
N THR A 172 10.31 -25.91 -12.43
CA THR A 172 9.22 -24.94 -12.13
C THR A 172 9.67 -23.56 -11.66
N ILE A 173 10.91 -23.13 -11.96
CA ILE A 173 11.49 -21.85 -11.48
C ILE A 173 10.57 -20.65 -11.72
N THR A 174 9.75 -20.66 -12.77
CA THR A 174 8.89 -19.55 -13.21
C THR A 174 7.44 -19.60 -12.72
N PHE A 175 7.11 -20.46 -11.74
CA PHE A 175 5.71 -20.66 -11.34
C PHE A 175 5.45 -20.64 -9.84
N ILE A 176 6.40 -20.17 -9.02
CA ILE A 176 6.15 -20.02 -7.58
C ILE A 176 5.25 -18.80 -7.38
N PRO A 177 3.98 -19.00 -6.95
CA PRO A 177 3.06 -17.90 -6.77
C PRO A 177 3.41 -17.15 -5.49
N ILE A 178 3.46 -15.83 -5.56
CA ILE A 178 3.75 -14.94 -4.44
C ILE A 178 2.70 -13.85 -4.32
N HIS A 179 2.51 -13.37 -3.11
CA HIS A 179 1.84 -12.12 -2.82
C HIS A 179 2.77 -10.96 -3.22
N SER A 180 2.24 -10.05 -4.04
CA SER A 180 2.98 -8.92 -4.59
C SER A 180 2.24 -7.61 -4.32
N LEU A 181 3.00 -6.51 -4.37
CA LEU A 181 2.49 -5.16 -4.25
C LEU A 181 2.80 -4.38 -5.52
N VAL A 182 1.83 -3.55 -5.93
CA VAL A 182 2.05 -2.48 -6.92
C VAL A 182 2.01 -1.15 -6.18
N LEU A 183 3.11 -0.40 -6.27
CA LEU A 183 3.23 0.94 -5.69
C LEU A 183 3.34 1.97 -6.80
N ILE A 184 2.69 3.13 -6.62
CA ILE A 184 2.75 4.23 -7.59
C ILE A 184 3.17 5.49 -6.84
N TYR A 185 4.29 6.07 -7.23
CA TYR A 185 4.75 7.36 -6.74
C TYR A 185 4.64 8.41 -7.82
N ARG A 186 4.43 9.66 -7.42
CA ARG A 186 4.51 10.82 -8.30
C ARG A 186 5.71 11.66 -7.95
N ALA A 187 6.59 11.92 -8.90
CA ALA A 187 7.67 12.88 -8.79
C ALA A 187 7.11 14.32 -8.84
N LEU A 188 7.28 15.10 -7.75
CA LEU A 188 6.68 16.43 -7.65
C LEU A 188 7.47 17.53 -8.37
N ARG A 189 8.77 17.32 -8.60
CA ARG A 189 9.66 18.28 -9.27
C ARG A 189 9.62 18.21 -10.80
N ALA A 190 8.98 17.19 -11.37
CA ALA A 190 8.85 17.07 -12.81
C ALA A 190 7.91 18.18 -13.35
N ALA A 191 8.29 18.81 -14.46
CA ALA A 191 7.47 19.84 -15.12
C ALA A 191 6.14 19.25 -15.64
N ASP A 192 6.19 17.99 -16.05
CA ASP A 192 5.08 17.19 -16.52
C ASP A 192 4.71 16.10 -15.48
N ILE A 193 3.69 15.32 -15.77
CA ILE A 193 3.26 14.23 -14.90
C ILE A 193 4.16 13.03 -15.10
N THR A 194 5.05 12.84 -14.15
CA THR A 194 5.93 11.67 -14.04
C THR A 194 5.52 10.81 -12.85
N LEU A 195 5.21 9.55 -13.11
CA LEU A 195 4.93 8.53 -12.10
C LEU A 195 5.97 7.42 -12.15
N HIS A 196 6.32 6.87 -10.99
CA HIS A 196 7.12 5.66 -10.88
C HIS A 196 6.22 4.53 -10.39
N LEU A 197 6.12 3.46 -11.19
CA LEU A 197 5.38 2.25 -10.84
C LEU A 197 6.35 1.14 -10.47
N TYR A 198 6.23 0.63 -9.25
CA TYR A 198 6.99 -0.51 -8.75
C TYR A 198 6.14 -1.76 -8.69
N LEU A 199 6.75 -2.90 -8.97
CA LEU A 199 6.20 -4.24 -8.75
C LEU A 199 7.17 -5.02 -7.86
N ILE A 200 6.76 -5.31 -6.62
CA ILE A 200 7.62 -5.97 -5.63
C ILE A 200 6.90 -7.15 -4.96
N PRO A 201 7.64 -8.11 -4.37
CA PRO A 201 7.09 -9.01 -3.36
C PRO A 201 6.45 -8.23 -2.20
N ASN A 202 5.47 -8.83 -1.51
CA ASN A 202 4.87 -8.27 -0.31
C ASN A 202 5.83 -8.33 0.88
N ASP A 203 6.87 -7.51 0.83
CA ASP A 203 7.95 -7.40 1.79
C ASP A 203 8.04 -5.95 2.30
N HIS A 204 7.93 -5.80 3.62
CA HIS A 204 7.98 -4.48 4.28
C HIS A 204 9.35 -3.81 4.13
N SER A 205 10.43 -4.58 4.08
CA SER A 205 11.78 -4.04 3.90
C SER A 205 11.94 -3.37 2.53
N LEU A 206 11.41 -4.00 1.47
CA LEU A 206 11.42 -3.44 0.12
C LEU A 206 10.54 -2.20 0.02
N ARG A 207 9.34 -2.25 0.60
CA ARG A 207 8.43 -1.09 0.64
C ARG A 207 9.09 0.10 1.33
N LYS A 208 9.74 -0.12 2.47
CA LYS A 208 10.44 0.91 3.23
C LYS A 208 11.63 1.49 2.44
N ALA A 209 12.43 0.64 1.80
CA ALA A 209 13.55 1.10 0.98
C ALA A 209 13.09 2.00 -0.19
N ILE A 210 11.99 1.62 -0.87
CA ILE A 210 11.39 2.44 -1.93
C ILE A 210 10.88 3.78 -1.37
N GLU A 211 10.20 3.77 -0.23
CA GLU A 211 9.70 5.00 0.40
C GLU A 211 10.85 5.95 0.76
N GLU A 212 11.96 5.43 1.29
CA GLU A 212 13.16 6.22 1.59
C GLU A 212 13.84 6.78 0.33
N GLU A 213 13.89 6.02 -0.77
CA GLU A 213 14.41 6.47 -2.06
C GLU A 213 13.53 7.55 -2.69
N GLU A 214 12.22 7.31 -2.77
CA GLU A 214 11.25 8.24 -3.34
C GLU A 214 11.13 9.53 -2.53
N THR A 215 11.35 9.47 -1.21
CA THR A 215 11.45 10.67 -0.36
C THR A 215 12.62 11.56 -0.80
N LYS A 216 13.77 10.98 -1.18
CA LYS A 216 14.93 11.75 -1.68
C LYS A 216 14.65 12.41 -3.03
N TRP A 217 13.77 11.82 -3.84
CA TRP A 217 13.32 12.38 -5.12
C TRP A 217 12.14 13.35 -4.99
N GLU A 218 11.71 13.64 -3.75
CA GLU A 218 10.53 14.46 -3.46
C GLU A 218 9.26 13.95 -4.13
N SER A 219 9.12 12.63 -4.17
CA SER A 219 7.92 11.99 -4.68
C SER A 219 6.90 11.72 -3.57
N LYS A 220 5.64 11.57 -3.97
CA LYS A 220 4.56 11.16 -3.05
C LYS A 220 3.88 9.89 -3.52
N LEU A 221 3.65 8.98 -2.56
CA LEU A 221 2.86 7.77 -2.79
C LEU A 221 1.42 8.16 -3.18
N ILE A 222 0.94 7.63 -4.30
CA ILE A 222 -0.46 7.68 -4.68
C ILE A 222 -1.16 6.49 -4.03
N PRO A 223 -2.09 6.70 -3.09
CA PRO A 223 -2.75 5.60 -2.41
C PRO A 223 -3.62 4.81 -3.39
N LYS A 224 -3.28 3.53 -3.55
CA LYS A 224 -4.05 2.54 -4.29
C LYS A 224 -4.15 1.25 -3.49
N PRO A 225 -5.22 0.46 -3.68
CA PRO A 225 -5.24 -0.91 -3.19
C PRO A 225 -3.97 -1.61 -3.68
N PRO A 226 -3.08 -2.04 -2.76
CA PRO A 226 -1.73 -2.39 -3.15
C PRO A 226 -1.63 -3.82 -3.70
N GLN A 227 -2.65 -4.65 -3.48
CA GLN A 227 -2.61 -6.08 -3.72
C GLN A 227 -2.95 -6.45 -5.16
N THR A 228 -2.13 -7.32 -5.74
CA THR A 228 -2.44 -8.07 -6.96
C THR A 228 -3.05 -9.42 -6.61
N ASN A 229 -3.60 -10.12 -7.61
CA ASN A 229 -3.69 -11.58 -7.49
C ASN A 229 -2.29 -12.18 -7.29
N ALA A 230 -2.18 -13.43 -6.83
CA ALA A 230 -0.89 -14.10 -6.73
C ALA A 230 -0.17 -14.08 -8.09
N LEU A 231 1.05 -13.56 -8.09
CA LEU A 231 1.90 -13.42 -9.28
C LEU A 231 3.06 -14.40 -9.20
N TYR A 232 3.68 -14.70 -10.34
CA TYR A 232 4.72 -15.70 -10.43
C TYR A 232 6.10 -15.05 -10.34
N PHE A 233 6.90 -15.50 -9.38
CA PHE A 233 8.27 -15.04 -9.24
C PHE A 233 9.09 -15.39 -10.50
N GLY A 234 9.89 -14.43 -10.97
CA GLY A 234 10.71 -14.54 -12.18
C GLY A 234 9.94 -14.29 -13.48
N SER A 235 8.63 -14.08 -13.42
CA SER A 235 7.84 -13.71 -14.60
C SER A 235 8.00 -12.24 -14.95
N GLN A 236 7.87 -11.95 -16.24
CA GLN A 236 7.86 -10.59 -16.80
C GLN A 236 6.42 -10.09 -16.91
N TYR A 237 6.20 -8.87 -16.43
CA TYR A 237 4.90 -8.22 -16.44
C TYR A 237 4.98 -6.93 -17.25
N GLU A 238 4.07 -6.78 -18.20
CA GLU A 238 3.98 -5.62 -19.08
C GLU A 238 2.91 -4.65 -18.57
N VAL A 239 3.25 -3.36 -18.52
CA VAL A 239 2.34 -2.28 -18.13
C VAL A 239 1.90 -1.51 -19.36
N SER A 240 0.59 -1.30 -19.47
CA SER A 240 -0.02 -0.51 -20.53
C SER A 240 -1.11 0.39 -19.96
N GLY A 241 -1.46 1.44 -20.70
CA GLY A 241 -2.39 2.44 -20.20
C GLY A 241 -3.08 3.27 -21.28
N THR A 242 -3.52 4.47 -20.90
CA THR A 242 -4.12 5.45 -21.83
C THR A 242 -3.15 5.78 -22.97
N SER A 243 -3.67 6.04 -24.17
CA SER A 243 -2.89 6.14 -25.42
C SER A 243 -1.81 7.22 -25.42
N GLU A 244 -1.97 8.29 -24.64
CA GLU A 244 -1.05 9.41 -24.55
C GLU A 244 0.10 9.17 -23.55
N LEU A 245 0.03 8.08 -22.77
CA LEU A 245 1.01 7.74 -21.74
C LEU A 245 2.27 7.16 -22.37
N LYS A 246 3.42 7.80 -22.12
CA LYS A 246 4.73 7.22 -22.45
C LYS A 246 5.15 6.32 -21.30
N ILE A 247 5.50 5.07 -21.61
CA ILE A 247 5.84 4.04 -20.63
C ILE A 247 7.27 3.59 -20.91
N THR A 248 8.16 3.68 -19.92
CA THR A 248 9.57 3.26 -20.09
C THR A 248 10.19 2.76 -18.78
N PRO A 249 10.72 1.52 -18.73
CA PRO A 249 10.50 0.45 -19.70
C PRO A 249 9.01 0.03 -19.74
N ASP A 250 8.61 -0.77 -20.73
CA ASP A 250 7.25 -1.29 -20.84
C ASP A 250 6.97 -2.51 -19.93
N GLN A 251 8.02 -3.08 -19.34
CA GLN A 251 7.94 -4.32 -18.56
C GLN A 251 8.91 -4.37 -17.38
N LEU A 252 8.56 -5.21 -16.40
CA LEU A 252 9.35 -5.50 -15.21
C LEU A 252 9.36 -7.00 -14.90
N GLU A 253 10.50 -7.50 -14.43
CA GLU A 253 10.59 -8.82 -13.82
C GLU A 253 10.17 -8.76 -12.35
N LEU A 254 9.23 -9.62 -11.95
CA LEU A 254 8.92 -9.79 -10.53
C LEU A 254 9.99 -10.66 -9.87
N CYS A 255 10.96 -10.02 -9.23
CA CYS A 255 12.06 -10.71 -8.53
C CYS A 255 12.32 -10.07 -7.16
N TYR A 256 13.07 -10.78 -6.31
CA TYR A 256 13.59 -10.21 -5.07
C TYR A 256 14.96 -9.59 -5.33
N ARG A 257 15.09 -8.29 -5.07
CA ARG A 257 16.38 -7.57 -5.02
C ARG A 257 16.67 -7.15 -3.59
N SER A 258 17.93 -6.90 -3.25
CA SER A 258 18.26 -6.45 -1.90
C SER A 258 17.59 -5.10 -1.63
N PRO A 259 17.04 -4.83 -0.44
CA PRO A 259 16.57 -3.50 -0.07
C PRO A 259 17.64 -2.41 -0.19
N ALA A 260 18.93 -2.78 -0.15
CA ALA A 260 20.05 -1.86 -0.36
C ALA A 260 20.30 -1.49 -1.83
N ASP A 261 19.76 -2.27 -2.78
CA ASP A 261 19.87 -2.00 -4.21
C ASP A 261 18.73 -1.07 -4.67
N GLN A 262 18.96 -0.31 -5.74
CA GLN A 262 17.87 0.44 -6.39
C GLN A 262 16.83 -0.52 -6.95
N GLN A 263 15.57 -0.32 -6.53
CA GLN A 263 14.47 -1.15 -6.99
C GLN A 263 14.04 -0.72 -8.40
N PRO A 264 13.81 -1.65 -9.33
CA PRO A 264 13.41 -1.32 -10.69
C PRO A 264 11.97 -0.79 -10.69
N TYR A 265 11.72 0.24 -11.49
CA TYR A 265 10.40 0.82 -11.69
C TYR A 265 10.15 1.10 -13.17
N ILE A 266 8.88 1.30 -13.49
CA ILE A 266 8.42 1.80 -14.79
C ILE A 266 8.13 3.29 -14.63
N GLU A 267 8.76 4.11 -15.46
CA GLU A 267 8.41 5.51 -15.60
C GLU A 267 7.18 5.64 -16.50
N LEU A 268 6.17 6.32 -15.99
CA LEU A 268 4.96 6.69 -16.71
C LEU A 268 4.96 8.21 -16.85
N TYR A 269 5.04 8.70 -18.08
CA TYR A 269 5.15 10.12 -18.40
C TYR A 269 3.98 10.61 -19.25
N MET A 270 3.44 11.77 -18.89
CA MET A 270 2.35 12.43 -19.60
C MET A 270 2.43 13.95 -19.38
N THR A 271 2.16 14.73 -20.44
CA THR A 271 2.24 16.21 -20.37
C THR A 271 1.03 16.87 -19.73
N ASP A 272 -0.17 16.29 -19.89
CA ASP A 272 -1.40 16.84 -19.33
C ASP A 272 -2.35 15.73 -18.88
N LEU A 273 -3.04 15.96 -17.77
CA LEU A 273 -3.96 15.01 -17.15
C LEU A 273 -5.34 15.62 -16.99
N GLU A 274 -6.02 15.76 -18.12
CA GLU A 274 -7.42 16.18 -18.17
C GLU A 274 -8.35 15.05 -17.69
N GLU A 275 -8.03 13.80 -18.06
CA GLU A 275 -8.82 12.60 -17.73
C GLU A 275 -8.10 11.67 -16.75
N GLU A 276 -8.74 10.57 -16.35
CA GLU A 276 -8.11 9.53 -15.55
C GLU A 276 -7.12 8.69 -16.36
N ILE A 277 -5.92 8.44 -15.82
CA ILE A 277 -5.00 7.46 -16.40
C ILE A 277 -5.50 6.07 -16.04
N LYS A 278 -5.76 5.26 -17.05
CA LYS A 278 -6.06 3.84 -16.89
C LYS A 278 -4.76 3.07 -16.96
N LEU A 279 -4.44 2.27 -15.95
CA LEU A 279 -3.27 1.40 -15.95
C LEU A 279 -3.73 -0.05 -15.87
N HIS A 280 -3.09 -0.90 -16.65
CA HIS A 280 -3.26 -2.33 -16.59
C HIS A 280 -1.91 -3.03 -16.69
N MET A 281 -1.80 -4.15 -16.00
CA MET A 281 -0.61 -4.99 -16.00
C MET A 281 -1.00 -6.40 -16.43
N LYS A 282 -0.23 -6.95 -17.37
CA LYS A 282 -0.45 -8.29 -17.93
C LYS A 282 0.79 -9.15 -17.75
N ASP A 283 0.58 -10.44 -17.53
CA ASP A 283 1.67 -11.40 -17.64
C ASP A 283 2.09 -11.50 -19.11
N ARG A 284 3.39 -11.36 -19.38
CA ARG A 284 3.91 -11.31 -20.75
C ARG A 284 3.77 -12.63 -21.50
N LYS A 285 3.77 -13.75 -20.78
CA LYS A 285 3.81 -15.09 -21.38
C LYS A 285 2.43 -15.51 -21.87
N ASP A 286 1.38 -15.26 -21.09
CA ASP A 286 0.01 -15.69 -21.42
C ASP A 286 -0.94 -14.52 -21.75
N GLY A 287 -0.50 -13.27 -21.60
CA GLY A 287 -1.29 -12.06 -21.86
C GLY A 287 -2.40 -11.82 -20.83
N LYS A 288 -2.41 -12.57 -19.73
CA LYS A 288 -3.47 -12.49 -18.72
C LYS A 288 -3.39 -11.18 -17.97
N LEU A 289 -4.53 -10.50 -17.85
CA LEU A 289 -4.67 -9.31 -17.00
C LEU A 289 -4.55 -9.71 -15.53
N VAL A 290 -3.53 -9.20 -14.84
CA VAL A 290 -3.25 -9.55 -13.44
C VAL A 290 -3.56 -8.42 -12.46
N TRP A 291 -3.56 -7.17 -12.94
CA TRP A 291 -3.87 -5.99 -12.14
C TRP A 291 -4.36 -4.85 -13.03
N LYS A 292 -5.22 -4.00 -12.48
CA LYS A 292 -5.70 -2.77 -13.13
C LYS A 292 -6.01 -1.69 -12.09
N THR A 293 -5.79 -0.44 -12.44
CA THR A 293 -6.20 0.69 -11.61
C THR A 293 -6.45 1.95 -12.44
N PHE A 294 -6.98 2.97 -11.76
CA PHE A 294 -7.20 4.30 -12.31
C PHE A 294 -6.43 5.31 -11.49
N VAL A 295 -5.71 6.22 -12.12
CA VAL A 295 -5.03 7.34 -11.45
C VAL A 295 -5.76 8.63 -11.83
N ARG A 296 -6.34 9.30 -10.82
CA ARG A 296 -7.20 10.48 -11.02
C ARG A 296 -6.38 11.78 -10.96
N PRO A 297 -6.75 12.83 -11.71
CA PRO A 297 -6.07 14.13 -11.69
C PRO A 297 -5.84 14.68 -10.29
N GLY A 298 -6.84 14.63 -9.42
CA GLY A 298 -6.75 15.16 -8.05
C GLY A 298 -5.78 14.42 -7.11
N LEU A 299 -5.28 13.23 -7.50
CA LEU A 299 -4.24 12.50 -6.78
C LEU A 299 -2.83 12.80 -7.31
N VAL A 300 -2.75 13.30 -8.54
CA VAL A 300 -1.50 13.48 -9.29
C VAL A 300 -1.17 14.94 -9.49
N SER A 301 -2.09 15.88 -9.31
CA SER A 301 -1.76 17.28 -9.42
C SER A 301 -2.55 18.04 -8.37
N PRO A 302 -1.91 18.44 -7.25
CA PRO A 302 -2.48 19.43 -6.35
C PRO A 302 -2.87 20.65 -7.16
N LEU A 303 -1.96 21.17 -8.00
CA LEU A 303 -2.19 22.33 -8.88
C LEU A 303 -3.45 22.23 -9.76
N ALA A 304 -3.75 21.06 -10.30
CA ALA A 304 -4.97 20.85 -11.08
C ALA A 304 -6.23 20.93 -10.20
N ARG A 305 -6.17 20.56 -8.92
CA ARG A 305 -7.28 20.73 -7.97
C ARG A 305 -7.56 22.20 -7.70
N GLY A 306 -6.56 23.02 -7.40
CA GLY A 306 -6.77 24.44 -7.18
C GLY A 306 -7.29 25.15 -8.43
N VAL A 307 -6.71 24.86 -9.60
CA VAL A 307 -7.18 25.41 -10.87
C VAL A 307 -8.64 25.00 -11.16
N SER A 308 -8.95 23.71 -11.07
CA SER A 308 -10.32 23.23 -11.31
C SER A 308 -11.31 23.76 -10.27
N PHE A 309 -10.91 23.84 -9.01
CA PHE A 309 -11.72 24.38 -7.92
C PHE A 309 -12.02 25.87 -8.12
N VAL A 310 -11.00 26.69 -8.37
CA VAL A 310 -11.16 28.13 -8.60
C VAL A 310 -12.03 28.39 -9.83
N LYS A 311 -11.78 27.68 -10.95
CA LYS A 311 -12.56 27.82 -12.18
C LYS A 311 -14.01 27.36 -12.01
N LYS A 312 -14.25 26.21 -11.37
CA LYS A 312 -15.59 25.63 -11.16
C LYS A 312 -16.42 26.44 -10.18
N HIS A 313 -15.82 26.88 -9.08
CA HIS A 313 -16.51 27.56 -7.98
C HIS A 313 -16.36 29.09 -8.01
N ARG A 314 -15.87 29.67 -9.11
CA ARG A 314 -15.59 31.11 -9.26
C ARG A 314 -16.69 32.02 -8.72
N GLU A 315 -17.94 31.77 -9.13
CA GLU A 315 -19.11 32.55 -8.69
C GLU A 315 -19.42 32.43 -7.20
N GLN A 316 -19.21 31.25 -6.64
CA GLN A 316 -19.46 30.96 -5.23
C GLN A 316 -18.36 31.59 -4.37
N LEU A 317 -17.10 31.46 -4.79
CA LEU A 317 -15.94 32.11 -4.18
C LEU A 317 -16.10 33.64 -4.18
N ARG A 318 -16.50 34.24 -5.31
CA ARG A 318 -16.80 35.67 -5.40
C ARG A 318 -17.81 36.14 -4.33
N ARG A 319 -18.84 35.33 -4.06
CA ARG A 319 -19.95 35.71 -3.15
C ARG A 319 -19.66 35.39 -1.68
N ARG A 320 -18.99 34.27 -1.42
CA ARG A 320 -18.93 33.63 -0.09
C ARG A 320 -17.57 33.73 0.58
N MET A 321 -16.50 33.98 -0.18
CA MET A 321 -15.15 34.13 0.40
C MET A 321 -15.15 35.25 1.43
N GLY A 322 -14.67 34.90 2.63
CA GLY A 322 -14.82 35.65 3.87
C GLY A 322 -13.89 36.86 3.97
N VAL A 323 -13.09 36.90 5.04
CA VAL A 323 -12.13 37.99 5.28
C VAL A 323 -10.94 37.79 4.35
N ILE A 324 -10.65 38.78 3.50
CA ILE A 324 -9.62 38.65 2.44
C ILE A 324 -8.20 38.90 2.97
N TYR A 325 -8.03 39.66 4.05
CA TYR A 325 -6.72 40.03 4.57
C TYR A 325 -5.80 38.84 4.95
N PRO A 326 -6.28 37.80 5.66
CA PRO A 326 -5.46 36.61 5.92
C PRO A 326 -5.07 35.88 4.63
N ILE A 327 -5.94 35.92 3.61
CA ILE A 327 -5.69 35.30 2.31
C ILE A 327 -4.58 36.04 1.57
N LEU A 328 -4.68 37.38 1.50
CA LEU A 328 -3.68 38.24 0.85
C LEU A 328 -2.32 38.14 1.54
N ALA A 329 -2.28 38.18 2.88
CA ALA A 329 -1.04 38.04 3.64
C ALA A 329 -0.33 36.72 3.29
N ARG A 330 -1.09 35.61 3.22
CA ARG A 330 -0.53 34.29 2.91
C ARG A 330 -0.06 34.17 1.47
N LEU A 331 -0.80 34.74 0.51
CA LEU A 331 -0.38 34.79 -0.90
C LEU A 331 0.86 35.64 -1.12
N ARG A 332 1.07 36.66 -0.29
CA ARG A 332 2.31 37.45 -0.30
C ARG A 332 3.47 36.66 0.29
N ASP A 333 3.26 35.96 1.40
CA ASP A 333 4.27 35.14 2.05
C ASP A 333 4.75 33.97 1.16
N THR A 334 3.89 33.49 0.24
CA THR A 334 4.23 32.46 -0.75
C THR A 334 4.71 33.00 -2.10
N GLU A 335 4.97 34.32 -2.20
CA GLU A 335 5.36 35.02 -3.44
C GLU A 335 4.34 34.89 -4.60
N ALA A 336 3.14 34.39 -4.32
CA ALA A 336 2.05 34.31 -5.28
C ALA A 336 1.45 35.69 -5.59
N MET A 337 1.72 36.71 -4.78
CA MET A 337 1.30 38.10 -4.95
C MET A 337 2.37 39.06 -4.41
N ASN A 338 2.56 40.21 -5.05
CA ASN A 338 3.43 41.28 -4.54
C ASN A 338 2.64 42.42 -3.86
N SER A 339 3.34 43.36 -3.22
CA SER A 339 2.70 44.46 -2.48
C SER A 339 1.85 45.38 -3.36
N ASP A 340 2.23 45.62 -4.62
CA ASP A 340 1.48 46.46 -5.55
C ASP A 340 0.16 45.79 -5.97
N GLU A 341 0.21 44.48 -6.18
CA GLU A 341 -0.94 43.64 -6.49
C GLU A 341 -1.90 43.50 -5.31
N GLU A 342 -1.37 43.42 -4.08
CA GLU A 342 -2.16 43.47 -2.85
C GLU A 342 -2.91 44.80 -2.76
N GLU A 343 -2.23 45.92 -3.01
CA GLU A 343 -2.84 47.25 -3.03
C GLU A 343 -3.88 47.41 -4.16
N GLU A 344 -3.65 46.81 -5.35
CA GLU A 344 -4.64 46.77 -6.44
C GLU A 344 -5.94 46.10 -5.99
N VAL A 345 -5.85 44.95 -5.31
CA VAL A 345 -7.03 44.22 -4.79
C VAL A 345 -7.73 45.04 -3.70
N LEU A 346 -6.98 45.65 -2.79
CA LEU A 346 -7.51 46.44 -1.68
C LEU A 346 -8.10 47.79 -2.11
N SER A 347 -7.65 48.35 -3.23
CA SER A 347 -8.14 49.62 -3.78
C SER A 347 -9.60 49.57 -4.26
N ARG A 348 -10.18 48.38 -4.43
CA ARG A 348 -11.58 48.13 -4.86
C ARG A 348 -12.60 48.37 -3.73
N GLN A 349 -12.36 49.40 -2.91
CA GLN A 349 -12.77 49.60 -1.50
C GLN A 349 -14.26 49.51 -1.13
N CYS A 350 -15.22 49.35 -2.06
CA CYS A 350 -16.63 49.51 -1.70
C CYS A 350 -17.43 48.22 -1.48
N ARG A 351 -16.99 47.04 -1.96
CA ARG A 351 -17.75 45.78 -1.74
C ARG A 351 -16.85 44.56 -1.67
N ARG A 352 -17.08 43.69 -0.67
CA ARG A 352 -16.41 42.38 -0.51
C ARG A 352 -16.38 41.58 -1.81
N LYS A 353 -17.48 41.57 -2.57
CA LYS A 353 -17.57 40.87 -3.85
C LYS A 353 -16.61 41.40 -4.91
N GLU A 354 -16.34 42.71 -4.91
CA GLU A 354 -15.45 43.36 -5.87
C GLU A 354 -13.99 43.09 -5.54
N MET A 355 -13.64 43.05 -4.25
CA MET A 355 -12.31 42.62 -3.80
C MET A 355 -12.07 41.13 -4.12
N ASN A 356 -13.03 40.26 -3.83
CA ASN A 356 -12.92 38.84 -4.16
C ASN A 356 -12.81 38.61 -5.68
N GLU A 357 -13.56 39.37 -6.49
CA GLU A 357 -13.46 39.33 -7.95
C GLU A 357 -12.06 39.73 -8.43
N ALA A 358 -11.50 40.83 -7.90
CA ALA A 358 -10.16 41.29 -8.26
C ALA A 358 -9.09 40.27 -7.90
N LEU A 359 -9.16 39.67 -6.70
CA LEU A 359 -8.27 38.60 -6.28
C LEU A 359 -8.35 37.39 -7.22
N LEU A 360 -9.57 36.93 -7.53
CA LEU A 360 -9.77 35.78 -8.41
C LEU A 360 -9.27 36.05 -9.84
N GLN A 361 -9.44 37.26 -10.36
CA GLN A 361 -8.88 37.65 -11.68
C GLN A 361 -7.36 37.66 -11.66
N LEU A 362 -6.75 38.18 -10.60
CA LEU A 362 -5.30 38.25 -10.45
C LEU A 362 -4.66 36.87 -10.38
N VAL A 363 -5.26 36.00 -9.57
CA VAL A 363 -4.81 34.63 -9.37
C VAL A 363 -4.96 33.81 -10.67
N GLU A 364 -6.05 34.00 -11.43
CA GLU A 364 -6.20 33.41 -12.77
C GLU A 364 -5.14 33.92 -13.75
N ARG A 365 -4.86 35.23 -13.76
CA ARG A 365 -3.84 35.86 -14.62
C ARG A 365 -2.42 35.35 -14.33
N LYS A 366 -2.10 35.07 -13.06
CA LYS A 366 -0.81 34.51 -12.65
C LYS A 366 -0.64 33.02 -12.97
N GLY A 367 -1.73 32.32 -13.25
CA GLY A 367 -1.70 30.92 -13.70
C GLY A 367 -1.89 29.89 -12.59
N ALA A 368 -1.54 28.64 -12.89
CA ALA A 368 -1.92 27.48 -12.09
C ALA A 368 -1.38 27.51 -10.64
N GLN A 369 -0.16 28.00 -10.46
CA GLN A 369 0.48 28.07 -9.14
C GLN A 369 -0.26 28.99 -8.19
N ALA A 370 -0.63 30.20 -8.64
CA ALA A 370 -1.41 31.12 -7.81
C ALA A 370 -2.81 30.57 -7.48
N GLN A 371 -3.44 29.86 -8.42
CA GLN A 371 -4.76 29.24 -8.20
C GLN A 371 -4.69 28.13 -7.16
N GLU A 372 -3.61 27.36 -7.13
CA GLU A 372 -3.35 26.36 -6.10
C GLU A 372 -3.10 26.98 -4.74
N GLU A 373 -2.26 28.01 -4.67
CA GLU A 373 -1.98 28.71 -3.42
C GLU A 373 -3.24 29.34 -2.82
N LEU A 374 -4.13 29.88 -3.66
CA LEU A 374 -5.44 30.36 -3.22
C LEU A 374 -6.29 29.22 -2.65
N TYR A 375 -6.35 28.07 -3.33
CA TYR A 375 -7.10 26.91 -2.85
C TYR A 375 -6.57 26.38 -1.51
N GLN A 376 -5.26 26.21 -1.36
CA GLN A 376 -4.65 25.77 -0.10
C GLN A 376 -4.86 26.80 1.02
N THR A 377 -4.75 28.08 0.70
CA THR A 377 -5.04 29.16 1.66
C THR A 377 -6.48 29.13 2.13
N LEU A 378 -7.45 28.87 1.25
CA LEU A 378 -8.86 28.72 1.62
C LEU A 378 -9.10 27.49 2.49
N ARG A 379 -8.38 26.38 2.26
CA ARG A 379 -8.50 25.19 3.12
C ARG A 379 -8.08 25.46 4.56
N ASP A 380 -7.09 26.32 4.75
CA ASP A 380 -6.57 26.62 6.09
C ASP A 380 -7.33 27.75 6.78
N THR A 381 -7.79 28.74 6.02
CA THR A 381 -8.51 29.91 6.56
C THR A 381 -10.02 29.73 6.67
N ASP A 382 -10.63 28.96 5.76
CA ASP A 382 -12.07 28.68 5.73
C ASP A 382 -12.36 27.24 5.23
N PRO A 383 -12.00 26.22 6.02
CA PRO A 383 -12.16 24.81 5.64
C PRO A 383 -13.62 24.43 5.36
N TYR A 384 -14.57 25.06 6.07
CA TYR A 384 -16.00 24.79 5.89
C TYR A 384 -16.52 25.27 4.54
N LEU A 385 -16.06 26.44 4.06
CA LEU A 385 -16.38 26.91 2.72
C LEU A 385 -15.86 25.93 1.66
N VAL A 386 -14.60 25.49 1.77
CA VAL A 386 -14.03 24.54 0.79
C VAL A 386 -14.81 23.23 0.79
N GLN A 387 -15.09 22.67 1.96
CA GLN A 387 -15.81 21.41 2.08
C GLN A 387 -17.24 21.49 1.50
N ASP A 388 -17.96 22.58 1.74
CA ASP A 388 -19.30 22.79 1.19
C ASP A 388 -19.30 22.93 -0.33
N LEU A 389 -18.31 23.63 -0.90
CA LEU A 389 -18.17 23.78 -2.35
C LEU A 389 -17.77 22.47 -3.02
N GLU A 390 -16.89 21.68 -2.39
CA GLU A 390 -16.50 20.35 -2.87
C GLU A 390 -17.66 19.33 -2.80
N GLN A 391 -18.56 19.44 -1.81
CA GLN A 391 -19.73 18.56 -1.65
C GLN A 391 -20.94 18.98 -2.50
N SER A 392 -21.04 20.26 -2.89
CA SER A 392 -22.13 20.79 -3.72
C SER A 392 -21.96 20.50 -5.22
N SER A 393 -21.11 19.53 -5.57
CA SER A 393 -20.61 19.24 -6.92
C SER A 393 -21.19 18.00 -7.57
#